data_AF-A0A8H4VJB8-F1
#
_entry.id   AF-A0A8H4VJB8-F1
#
_cell.length_a   1.000
_cell.length_b   1.000
_cell.length_c   1.000
_cell.angle_alpha   90.00
_cell.angle_beta   90.00
_cell.angle_gamma   90.00
#
_symmetry.space_group_name_H-M   'P 1'
#
loop_
_entity.id
_entity.type
_entity.pdbx_description
1 polymer ?
#
loop_
_entity_poly.entity_id
_entity_poly.type
_entity_poly.pdbx_seq_one_letter_code
_entity_poly.pdbx_strand_id
1 'polypeptide(L)'
;MAARLIISYFCLDIALDCIKDCWGVSRKLQHGPKDLDSLLRGNCISRTEYWAGEFMRADGCLANGVEFLYQGNTYTVNVHKEVILSAGSIKSPHILELSGIGRPEILRDIGVPVLIELPGLGENSQDHLATTVVYELNPTAGHETVDLLNDPEYAATAKLLYAQGKGPYRTGSSTAAFIKNSIVDASKADIHISNVEQEILQHKLSGNLPPGLLEQYELQLPALKDEENPDGELFLFPGHYSLRNQPAVGKIYLTLVPILNHPMFRGTAHSKSSNRTEPLASDLGKEIEPGEAVQSDADIEDFIKQHPFSAYHTVGTCSMLPLEKQGVVDHNLKVHGTENLRVVDVSIIPLHIAAHTQATAYSIGEKAADIIKSEM
;
A
#
# COMPACT_ATOMS: atom_id res chain seq x y z
N MET A 1 -24.21 11.98 -19.48
CA MET A 1 -23.77 10.66 -19.99
C MET A 1 -22.56 10.25 -19.17
N ALA A 2 -22.74 9.29 -18.26
CA ALA A 2 -21.80 9.03 -17.18
C ALA A 2 -20.63 8.15 -17.63
N ALA A 3 -19.39 8.59 -17.37
CA ALA A 3 -18.26 7.69 -17.24
C ALA A 3 -18.56 6.73 -16.08
N ARG A 4 -18.56 5.43 -16.33
CA ARG A 4 -18.68 4.42 -15.25
C ARG A 4 -17.28 4.24 -14.65
N LEU A 5 -16.99 5.03 -13.63
CA LEU A 5 -15.81 4.86 -12.79
C LEU A 5 -15.97 3.53 -12.01
N ILE A 6 -15.18 2.52 -12.34
CA ILE A 6 -15.15 1.26 -11.59
C ILE A 6 -14.17 1.47 -10.42
N ILE A 7 -14.65 2.10 -9.34
CA ILE A 7 -13.89 2.21 -8.10
C ILE A 7 -13.90 0.84 -7.42
N SER A 8 -12.77 0.15 -7.45
CA SER A 8 -12.52 -0.98 -6.58
C SER A 8 -12.31 -0.45 -5.15
N TYR A 9 -13.36 -0.49 -4.32
CA TYR A 9 -13.33 -0.11 -2.90
C TYR A 9 -12.56 -1.13 -2.01
N PHE A 10 -11.53 -1.79 -2.54
CA PHE A 10 -10.79 -2.86 -1.85
C PHE A 10 -9.96 -2.34 -0.66
N CYS A 11 -9.56 -1.05 -0.68
CA CYS A 11 -8.77 -0.46 0.39
C CYS A 11 -9.54 -0.31 1.71
N LEU A 12 -10.88 -0.22 1.64
CA LEU A 12 -11.70 -0.14 2.86
C LEU A 12 -11.89 -1.51 3.50
N ASP A 13 -11.94 -2.60 2.74
CA ASP A 13 -12.19 -3.93 3.30
C ASP A 13 -10.96 -4.53 4.01
N ILE A 14 -9.73 -4.29 3.53
CA ILE A 14 -8.51 -4.71 4.27
C ILE A 14 -8.35 -3.87 5.53
N ALA A 15 -8.57 -2.55 5.46
CA ALA A 15 -8.57 -1.70 6.63
C ALA A 15 -9.69 -2.06 7.61
N LEU A 16 -10.90 -2.37 7.11
CA LEU A 16 -12.03 -2.78 7.94
C LEU A 16 -11.88 -4.18 8.51
N ASP A 17 -11.24 -5.12 7.82
CA ASP A 17 -10.98 -6.46 8.34
C ASP A 17 -9.82 -6.43 9.35
N CYS A 18 -8.75 -5.67 9.10
CA CYS A 18 -7.75 -5.35 10.14
C CYS A 18 -8.37 -4.61 11.34
N ILE A 19 -9.29 -3.67 11.13
CA ILE A 19 -9.99 -2.98 12.22
C ILE A 19 -10.97 -3.92 12.93
N LYS A 20 -11.66 -4.83 12.23
CA LYS A 20 -12.55 -5.82 12.84
C LYS A 20 -11.78 -6.81 13.70
N ASP A 21 -10.61 -7.26 13.23
CA ASP A 21 -9.76 -8.20 13.96
C ASP A 21 -9.02 -7.51 15.12
N CYS A 22 -8.65 -6.23 14.98
CA CYS A 22 -8.05 -5.46 16.07
C CYS A 22 -9.07 -4.93 17.10
N TRP A 23 -10.37 -4.80 16.77
CA TRP A 23 -11.36 -4.14 17.64
C TRP A 23 -12.58 -5.01 18.03
N GLY A 24 -12.72 -6.22 17.50
CA GLY A 24 -13.81 -7.15 17.88
C GLY A 24 -15.23 -6.61 17.68
N VAL A 25 -15.43 -5.59 16.84
CA VAL A 25 -16.74 -4.94 16.67
C VAL A 25 -17.49 -5.51 15.46
N SER A 26 -18.41 -6.44 15.72
CA SER A 26 -19.48 -6.71 14.76
C SER A 26 -20.59 -5.66 14.93
N ARG A 27 -20.77 -4.78 13.92
CA ARG A 27 -22.00 -3.99 13.80
C ARG A 27 -22.49 -3.94 12.36
N LYS A 28 -23.67 -4.52 12.13
CA LYS A 28 -24.49 -4.27 10.95
C LYS A 28 -24.92 -2.80 10.97
N LEU A 29 -24.46 -2.01 10.02
CA LEU A 29 -25.00 -0.67 9.76
C LEU A 29 -26.40 -0.83 9.15
N GLN A 30 -27.43 -0.48 9.92
CA GLN A 30 -28.79 -0.28 9.42
C GLN A 30 -29.06 1.23 9.37
N HIS A 31 -29.56 1.67 8.21
CA HIS A 31 -30.20 2.97 7.89
C HIS A 31 -29.34 3.97 7.08
N GLY A 32 -29.39 3.76 5.76
CA GLY A 32 -29.09 4.72 4.69
C GLY A 32 -29.98 4.40 3.46
N PRO A 33 -30.10 5.29 2.46
CA PRO A 33 -31.07 5.16 1.37
C PRO A 33 -30.91 3.83 0.62
N LYS A 34 -32.03 3.13 0.37
CA LYS A 34 -32.09 1.71 -0.07
C LYS A 34 -31.60 1.40 -1.49
N ASP A 35 -30.97 2.33 -2.21
CA ASP A 35 -30.57 2.15 -3.63
C ASP A 35 -29.11 2.56 -3.93
N LEU A 36 -28.20 2.41 -2.98
CA LEU A 36 -26.74 2.60 -3.19
C LEU A 36 -25.92 1.31 -3.02
N ASP A 37 -26.57 0.16 -2.85
CA ASP A 37 -25.93 -1.16 -2.65
C ASP A 37 -25.27 -1.74 -3.92
N SER A 38 -25.30 -1.06 -5.06
CA SER A 38 -24.75 -1.55 -6.34
C SER A 38 -23.31 -1.14 -6.64
N LEU A 39 -22.60 -0.48 -5.73
CA LEU A 39 -21.21 -0.08 -5.92
C LEU A 39 -20.25 -1.05 -5.21
N LEU A 40 -19.89 -2.12 -5.93
CA LEU A 40 -18.62 -2.87 -5.83
C LEU A 40 -18.13 -3.20 -4.41
N ARG A 41 -19.02 -3.66 -3.52
CA ARG A 41 -18.62 -4.22 -2.22
C ARG A 41 -18.41 -5.73 -2.38
N GLY A 42 -17.15 -6.17 -2.36
CA GLY A 42 -16.77 -7.59 -2.37
C GLY A 42 -16.49 -8.22 -3.74
N ASN A 43 -16.35 -7.46 -4.83
CA ASN A 43 -16.09 -8.02 -6.16
C ASN A 43 -14.59 -8.00 -6.49
N CYS A 44 -13.99 -9.18 -6.64
CA CYS A 44 -12.66 -9.32 -7.21
C CYS A 44 -12.75 -9.13 -8.73
N ILE A 45 -12.30 -7.99 -9.24
CA ILE A 45 -11.98 -7.85 -10.67
C ILE A 45 -10.80 -8.78 -10.91
N SER A 46 -11.00 -9.77 -11.77
CA SER A 46 -10.00 -10.81 -12.01
C SER A 46 -9.25 -10.61 -13.31
N ARG A 47 -9.83 -9.89 -14.26
CA ARG A 47 -9.24 -9.67 -15.58
C ARG A 47 -9.95 -8.51 -16.30
N THR A 48 -9.19 -7.73 -17.05
CA THR A 48 -9.71 -6.86 -18.12
C THR A 48 -9.69 -7.67 -19.41
N GLU A 49 -10.84 -7.81 -20.06
CA GLU A 49 -10.91 -8.56 -21.32
C GLU A 49 -10.40 -7.72 -22.48
N TYR A 50 -9.63 -8.38 -23.34
CA TYR A 50 -9.23 -7.92 -24.66
C TYR A 50 -9.76 -8.95 -25.66
N TRP A 51 -10.60 -8.53 -26.60
CA TRP A 51 -11.07 -9.43 -27.65
C TRP A 51 -10.08 -9.38 -28.81
N ALA A 52 -9.16 -10.33 -28.84
CA ALA A 52 -8.30 -10.58 -30.00
C ALA A 52 -9.12 -11.27 -31.12
N GLY A 53 -10.04 -10.53 -31.74
CA GLY A 53 -10.58 -10.84 -33.06
C GLY A 53 -10.11 -9.77 -34.05
N GLU A 54 -9.31 -10.15 -35.04
CA GLU A 54 -8.84 -9.37 -36.22
C GLU A 54 -8.27 -7.94 -36.02
N PHE A 55 -8.21 -7.39 -34.80
CA PHE A 55 -7.78 -6.02 -34.55
C PHE A 55 -6.71 -5.91 -33.47
N MET A 56 -5.56 -6.57 -33.68
CA MET A 56 -4.30 -5.89 -33.32
C MET A 56 -4.15 -4.77 -34.35
N ARG A 57 -4.74 -3.60 -34.08
CA ARG A 57 -4.46 -2.43 -34.91
C ARG A 57 -2.98 -2.10 -34.73
N ALA A 58 -2.39 -1.47 -35.74
CA ALA A 58 -1.00 -0.97 -35.65
C ALA A 58 -0.80 0.07 -34.51
N ASP A 59 -1.88 0.45 -33.82
CA ASP A 59 -2.00 1.65 -32.98
C ASP A 59 -2.21 1.35 -31.47
N GLY A 60 -2.27 0.07 -31.04
CA GLY A 60 -2.39 -0.32 -29.62
C GLY A 60 -3.52 -1.33 -29.31
N CYS A 61 -3.62 -1.74 -28.05
CA CYS A 61 -4.68 -2.63 -27.54
C CYS A 61 -5.86 -1.84 -26.93
N LEU A 62 -7.09 -2.26 -27.25
CA LEU A 62 -8.31 -1.67 -26.70
C LEU A 62 -8.91 -2.57 -25.61
N ALA A 63 -9.03 -2.04 -24.39
CA ALA A 63 -9.76 -2.69 -23.31
C ALA A 63 -11.27 -2.51 -23.52
N ASN A 64 -11.98 -3.60 -23.83
CA ASN A 64 -13.39 -3.55 -24.23
C ASN A 64 -14.34 -4.19 -23.21
N GLY A 65 -13.81 -4.75 -22.12
CA GLY A 65 -14.62 -5.23 -21.02
C GLY A 65 -13.83 -5.51 -19.75
N VAL A 66 -14.56 -5.67 -18.65
CA VAL A 66 -14.01 -6.09 -17.36
C VAL A 66 -14.75 -7.36 -16.92
N GLU A 67 -13.97 -8.39 -16.57
CA GLU A 67 -14.46 -9.64 -16.01
C GLU A 67 -14.28 -9.65 -14.48
N PHE A 68 -15.34 -9.98 -13.75
CA PHE A 68 -15.31 -10.10 -12.29
C PHE A 68 -16.10 -11.29 -11.79
N LEU A 69 -15.78 -11.73 -10.57
CA LEU A 69 -16.51 -12.77 -9.86
C LEU A 69 -17.49 -12.16 -8.85
N TYR A 70 -18.73 -12.65 -8.85
CA TYR A 70 -19.72 -12.35 -7.83
C TYR A 70 -20.51 -13.61 -7.48
N GLN A 71 -20.50 -13.99 -6.20
CA GLN A 71 -21.18 -15.19 -5.69
C GLN A 71 -20.86 -16.47 -6.49
N GLY A 72 -19.57 -16.66 -6.83
CA GLY A 72 -19.09 -17.84 -7.57
C GLY A 72 -19.41 -17.85 -9.06
N ASN A 73 -20.06 -16.80 -9.59
CA ASN A 73 -20.35 -16.66 -11.02
C ASN A 73 -19.47 -15.58 -11.65
N THR A 74 -19.07 -15.82 -12.89
CA THR A 74 -18.31 -14.87 -13.72
C THR A 74 -19.26 -13.93 -14.45
N TYR A 75 -18.95 -12.64 -14.42
CA TYR A 75 -19.68 -11.59 -15.12
C TYR A 75 -18.72 -10.75 -15.96
N THR A 76 -19.17 -10.35 -17.14
CA THR A 76 -18.43 -9.42 -18.02
C THR A 76 -19.24 -8.15 -18.22
N VAL A 77 -18.57 -7.00 -18.07
CA VAL A 77 -19.13 -5.68 -18.37
C VAL A 77 -18.39 -5.09 -19.55
N ASN A 78 -19.11 -4.83 -20.64
CA ASN A 78 -18.55 -4.18 -21.82
C ASN A 78 -18.28 -2.70 -21.57
N VAL A 79 -17.20 -2.20 -22.17
CA VAL A 79 -16.68 -0.84 -21.99
C VAL A 79 -16.65 -0.14 -23.35
N HIS A 80 -17.29 1.03 -23.41
CA HIS A 80 -17.41 1.81 -24.65
C HIS A 80 -16.50 3.05 -24.70
N LYS A 81 -15.87 3.39 -23.57
CA LYS A 81 -14.99 4.56 -23.46
C LYS A 81 -13.65 4.13 -22.91
N GLU A 82 -13.54 4.05 -21.59
CA GLU A 82 -12.29 3.76 -20.90
C GLU A 82 -12.50 2.81 -19.72
N VAL A 83 -11.44 2.05 -19.42
CA VAL A 83 -11.30 1.29 -18.18
C VAL A 83 -10.39 2.07 -17.25
N ILE A 84 -10.85 2.30 -16.02
CA ILE A 84 -10.05 2.92 -14.96
C ILE A 84 -9.77 1.85 -13.90
N LEU A 85 -8.52 1.47 -13.76
CA LEU A 85 -8.06 0.50 -12.79
C LEU A 85 -7.58 1.22 -11.52
N SER A 86 -8.23 0.93 -10.39
CA SER A 86 -7.94 1.55 -9.09
C SER A 86 -7.96 0.50 -7.97
N ALA A 87 -7.22 -0.61 -8.17
CA ALA A 87 -7.19 -1.73 -7.22
C ALA A 87 -6.03 -1.62 -6.20
N GLY A 88 -5.24 -0.55 -6.28
CA GLY A 88 -4.11 -0.28 -5.39
C GLY A 88 -2.84 -1.02 -5.79
N SER A 89 -1.73 -0.69 -5.12
CA SER A 89 -0.38 -1.14 -5.48
C SER A 89 -0.16 -2.65 -5.47
N ILE A 90 -1.00 -3.42 -4.78
CA ILE A 90 -0.87 -4.89 -4.78
C ILE A 90 -1.73 -5.54 -5.87
N LYS A 91 -2.95 -5.03 -6.13
CA LYS A 91 -3.91 -5.73 -7.00
C LYS A 91 -3.95 -5.20 -8.42
N SER A 92 -3.66 -3.92 -8.64
CA SER A 92 -3.58 -3.35 -10.00
C SER A 92 -2.56 -4.06 -10.89
N PRO A 93 -1.31 -4.34 -10.46
CA PRO A 93 -0.37 -5.08 -11.30
C PRO A 93 -0.86 -6.51 -11.60
N HIS A 94 -1.45 -7.21 -10.62
CA HIS A 94 -1.99 -8.55 -10.83
C HIS A 94 -3.15 -8.57 -11.85
N ILE A 95 -4.05 -7.58 -11.80
CA ILE A 95 -5.15 -7.49 -12.77
C ILE A 95 -4.59 -7.29 -14.18
N LEU A 96 -3.56 -6.44 -14.35
CA LEU A 96 -2.90 -6.23 -15.64
C LEU A 96 -2.20 -7.51 -16.13
N GLU A 97 -1.50 -8.22 -15.26
CA GLU A 97 -0.86 -9.51 -15.60
C GLU A 97 -1.86 -10.57 -16.03
N LEU A 98 -2.95 -10.75 -15.27
CA LEU A 98 -4.04 -11.67 -15.63
C LEU A 98 -4.73 -11.25 -16.93
N SER A 99 -4.58 -10.00 -17.35
CA SER A 99 -5.09 -9.46 -18.62
C SER A 99 -4.12 -9.62 -19.79
N GLY A 100 -2.93 -10.22 -19.58
CA GLY A 100 -1.93 -10.44 -20.61
C GLY A 100 -0.96 -9.28 -20.81
N ILE A 101 -0.89 -8.34 -19.86
CA ILE A 101 0.04 -7.21 -19.88
C ILE A 101 1.09 -7.46 -18.81
N GLY A 102 2.37 -7.46 -19.16
CA GLY A 102 3.44 -7.65 -18.18
C GLY A 102 4.67 -8.33 -18.75
N ARG A 103 5.50 -8.89 -17.86
CA ARG A 103 6.74 -9.58 -18.24
C ARG A 103 6.44 -10.95 -18.87
N PRO A 104 6.95 -11.27 -20.08
CA PRO A 104 6.62 -12.51 -20.77
C PRO A 104 6.90 -13.79 -19.98
N GLU A 105 7.97 -13.82 -19.19
CA GLU A 105 8.33 -14.98 -18.35
C GLU A 105 7.24 -15.23 -17.30
N ILE A 106 6.83 -14.19 -16.59
CA ILE A 106 5.83 -14.26 -15.52
C ILE A 106 4.48 -14.69 -16.09
N LEU A 107 4.06 -14.10 -17.20
CA LEU A 107 2.79 -14.43 -17.85
C LEU A 107 2.76 -15.89 -18.34
N ARG A 108 3.86 -16.38 -18.92
CA ARG A 108 3.99 -17.79 -19.34
C ARG A 108 3.89 -18.73 -18.14
N ASP A 109 4.52 -18.40 -17.01
CA ASP A 109 4.52 -19.24 -15.80
C ASP A 109 3.12 -19.41 -15.19
N ILE A 110 2.25 -18.40 -15.32
CA ILE A 110 0.86 -18.47 -14.85
C ILE A 110 -0.14 -18.91 -15.94
N GLY A 111 0.35 -19.23 -17.16
CA GLY A 111 -0.47 -19.69 -18.27
C GLY A 111 -1.29 -18.60 -18.97
N VAL A 112 -0.89 -17.33 -18.87
CA VAL A 112 -1.56 -16.19 -19.50
C VAL A 112 -0.83 -15.80 -20.80
N PRO A 113 -1.55 -15.66 -21.94
CA PRO A 113 -0.94 -15.17 -23.18
C PRO A 113 -0.41 -13.74 -23.04
N VAL A 114 0.78 -13.48 -23.57
CA VAL A 114 1.36 -12.14 -23.63
C VAL A 114 0.68 -11.34 -24.74
N LEU A 115 -0.02 -10.27 -24.36
CA LEU A 115 -0.61 -9.28 -25.28
C LEU A 115 0.28 -8.03 -25.39
N ILE A 116 0.79 -7.54 -24.25
CA ILE A 116 1.69 -6.39 -24.18
C ILE A 116 2.84 -6.73 -23.25
N GLU A 117 4.06 -6.60 -23.76
CA GLU A 117 5.27 -6.74 -22.96
C GLU A 117 5.54 -5.43 -22.19
N LEU A 118 5.37 -5.47 -20.87
CA LEU A 118 5.71 -4.39 -19.95
C LEU A 118 6.58 -4.95 -18.81
N PRO A 119 7.92 -4.98 -18.96
CA PRO A 119 8.81 -5.63 -18.01
C PRO A 119 8.90 -4.92 -16.65
N GLY A 120 8.45 -3.66 -16.55
CA GLY A 120 8.39 -2.90 -15.31
C GLY A 120 7.06 -3.02 -14.55
N LEU A 121 6.06 -3.73 -15.10
CA LEU A 121 4.81 -3.99 -14.38
C LEU A 121 5.05 -4.94 -13.22
N GLY A 122 4.54 -4.59 -12.03
CA GLY A 122 4.74 -5.37 -10.80
C GLY A 122 6.11 -5.16 -10.15
N GLU A 123 7.01 -4.42 -10.79
CA GLU A 123 8.34 -4.09 -10.27
C GLU A 123 8.30 -2.78 -9.45
N ASN A 124 9.44 -2.36 -8.90
CA ASN A 124 9.59 -1.07 -8.21
C ASN A 124 8.65 -0.88 -6.99
N SER A 125 8.23 -1.97 -6.34
CA SER A 125 7.40 -1.88 -5.14
C SER A 125 8.18 -1.22 -4.02
N GLN A 126 7.64 -0.14 -3.47
CA GLN A 126 8.22 0.62 -2.37
C GLN A 126 7.19 0.73 -1.24
N ASP A 127 7.63 0.68 0.01
CA ASP A 127 6.76 0.85 1.17
C ASP A 127 7.53 1.45 2.33
N HIS A 128 6.85 2.21 3.17
CA HIS A 128 7.39 2.61 4.45
C HIS A 128 7.52 1.38 5.36
N LEU A 129 8.71 1.18 5.94
CA LEU A 129 8.91 0.17 6.97
C LEU A 129 8.71 0.79 8.33
N ALA A 130 7.90 0.12 9.14
CA ALA A 130 7.65 0.51 10.51
C ALA A 130 8.17 -0.56 11.48
N THR A 131 8.53 -0.11 12.68
CA THR A 131 8.64 -0.96 13.87
C THR A 131 7.82 -0.35 15.00
N THR A 132 7.64 -1.07 16.11
CA THR A 132 6.95 -0.54 17.28
C THR A 132 7.77 -0.73 18.55
N VAL A 133 7.74 0.30 19.40
CA VAL A 133 8.26 0.28 20.76
C VAL A 133 7.10 0.61 21.68
N VAL A 134 6.70 -0.32 22.53
CA VAL A 134 5.54 -0.19 23.41
C VAL A 134 6.00 0.09 24.84
N TYR A 135 5.44 1.13 25.45
CA TYR A 135 5.67 1.48 26.84
C TYR A 135 4.40 1.27 27.66
N GLU A 136 4.47 0.52 28.75
CA GLU A 136 3.43 0.56 29.79
C GLU A 136 3.48 1.93 30.49
N LEU A 137 2.35 2.61 30.56
CA LEU A 137 2.24 3.89 31.25
C LEU A 137 1.97 3.69 32.74
N ASN A 138 2.48 4.62 33.55
CA ASN A 138 2.18 4.65 34.98
C ASN A 138 0.66 4.84 35.18
N PRO A 139 -0.06 3.89 35.81
CA PRO A 139 -1.51 3.97 35.98
C PRO A 139 -1.97 5.15 36.85
N THR A 140 -1.08 5.77 37.63
CA THR A 140 -1.41 6.95 38.44
C THR A 140 -1.19 8.29 37.73
N ALA A 141 -0.64 8.27 36.51
CA ALA A 141 -0.34 9.48 35.74
C ALA A 141 -1.59 10.14 35.11
N GLY A 142 -2.75 9.48 35.19
CA GLY A 142 -4.03 10.05 34.70
C GLY A 142 -4.15 10.11 33.18
N HIS A 143 -3.39 9.28 32.45
CA HIS A 143 -3.51 9.17 31.00
C HIS A 143 -4.72 8.33 30.60
N GLU A 144 -5.40 8.74 29.53
CA GLU A 144 -6.44 7.95 28.87
C GLU A 144 -5.89 7.44 27.54
N THR A 145 -5.94 6.12 27.35
CA THR A 145 -5.51 5.45 26.12
C THR A 145 -6.65 4.61 25.57
N VAL A 146 -6.54 4.16 24.31
CA VAL A 146 -7.55 3.26 23.73
C VAL A 146 -7.62 1.91 24.44
N ASP A 147 -6.60 1.54 25.23
CA ASP A 147 -6.57 0.27 25.97
C ASP A 147 -7.70 0.15 27.00
N LEU A 148 -8.22 1.27 27.50
CA LEU A 148 -9.36 1.28 28.40
C LEU A 148 -10.61 0.66 27.75
N LEU A 149 -10.70 0.67 26.42
CA LEU A 149 -11.79 0.03 25.67
C LEU A 149 -11.77 -1.51 25.75
N ASN A 150 -10.68 -2.10 26.25
CA ASN A 150 -10.63 -3.54 26.52
C ASN A 150 -11.49 -3.92 27.75
N ASP A 151 -11.80 -2.98 28.63
CA ASP A 151 -12.79 -3.19 29.69
C ASP A 151 -14.22 -3.06 29.11
N PRO A 152 -15.06 -4.11 29.15
CA PRO A 152 -16.42 -4.07 28.62
C PRO A 152 -17.31 -2.99 29.24
N GLU A 153 -17.13 -2.69 30.54
CA GLU A 153 -17.94 -1.67 31.24
C GLU A 153 -17.55 -0.26 30.77
N TYR A 154 -16.25 -0.01 30.67
CA TYR A 154 -15.74 1.23 30.09
C TYR A 154 -16.12 1.36 28.61
N ALA A 155 -16.03 0.29 27.81
CA ALA A 155 -16.43 0.30 26.41
C ALA A 155 -17.93 0.59 26.22
N ALA A 156 -18.79 0.07 27.10
CA ALA A 156 -20.22 0.40 27.09
C ALA A 156 -20.45 1.89 27.40
N THR A 157 -19.75 2.43 28.39
CA THR A 157 -19.80 3.85 28.75
C THR A 157 -19.28 4.74 27.62
N ALA A 158 -18.14 4.36 27.01
CA ALA A 158 -17.53 5.05 25.88
C ALA A 158 -18.47 5.09 24.66
N LYS A 159 -19.28 4.06 24.42
CA LYS A 159 -20.32 4.06 23.36
C LYS A 159 -21.42 5.10 23.62
N LEU A 160 -21.83 5.26 24.88
CA LEU A 160 -22.82 6.29 25.25
C LEU A 160 -22.24 7.70 25.09
N LEU A 161 -20.97 7.90 25.45
CA LEU A 161 -20.25 9.15 25.22
C LEU A 161 -20.10 9.46 23.73
N TYR A 162 -19.80 8.44 22.91
CA TYR A 162 -19.66 8.60 21.47
C TYR A 162 -20.94 9.11 20.81
N ALA A 163 -22.12 8.62 21.23
CA ALA A 163 -23.42 9.11 20.75
C ALA A 163 -23.66 10.61 21.07
N GLN A 164 -22.92 11.16 22.04
CA GLN A 164 -22.94 12.58 22.41
C GLN A 164 -21.77 13.36 21.80
N GLY A 165 -20.97 12.74 20.93
CA GLY A 165 -19.78 13.33 20.35
C GLY A 165 -18.62 13.48 21.34
N LYS A 166 -18.50 12.62 22.35
CA LYS A 166 -17.44 12.63 23.36
C LYS A 166 -16.74 11.26 23.45
N GLY A 167 -15.66 11.20 24.22
CA GLY A 167 -15.03 9.95 24.64
C GLY A 167 -14.02 9.36 23.64
N PRO A 168 -13.40 8.22 24.00
CA PRO A 168 -12.19 7.69 23.36
C PRO A 168 -12.40 7.16 21.94
N TYR A 169 -13.63 6.83 21.52
CA TYR A 169 -13.93 6.45 20.13
C TYR A 169 -13.80 7.61 19.12
N ARG A 170 -13.54 8.83 19.61
CA ARG A 170 -13.21 10.00 18.79
C ARG A 170 -11.72 10.30 18.76
N THR A 171 -10.92 9.55 19.50
CA THR A 171 -9.47 9.72 19.56
C THR A 171 -8.85 9.00 18.36
N GLY A 172 -7.98 9.70 17.64
CA GLY A 172 -7.04 9.11 16.70
C GLY A 172 -5.61 9.29 17.22
N SER A 173 -4.63 9.01 16.38
CA SER A 173 -3.24 9.31 16.71
C SER A 173 -3.05 10.79 17.00
N SER A 174 -2.37 11.09 18.10
CA SER A 174 -2.29 12.43 18.64
C SER A 174 -1.06 13.19 18.15
N THR A 175 -0.04 12.49 17.64
CA THR A 175 1.25 13.12 17.31
C THR A 175 2.02 12.31 16.27
N ALA A 176 2.59 13.01 15.28
CA ALA A 176 3.62 12.51 14.39
C ALA A 176 4.72 13.56 14.28
N ALA A 177 5.97 13.13 14.19
CA ALA A 177 7.12 13.99 13.96
C ALA A 177 7.96 13.43 12.82
N PHE A 178 8.25 14.25 11.83
CA PHE A 178 9.20 13.92 10.77
C PHE A 178 10.58 14.36 11.22
N ILE A 179 11.53 13.44 11.21
CA ILE A 179 12.88 13.65 11.76
C ILE A 179 13.94 13.17 10.78
N LYS A 180 15.14 13.70 10.92
CA LYS A 180 16.34 13.07 10.36
C LYS A 180 16.79 11.95 11.28
N ASN A 181 17.15 10.81 10.71
CA ASN A 181 17.74 9.70 11.45
C ASN A 181 19.08 10.10 12.11
N SER A 182 19.78 11.11 11.57
CA SER A 182 20.98 11.70 12.17
C SER A 182 20.73 12.34 13.55
N ILE A 183 19.49 12.76 13.84
CA ILE A 183 19.10 13.25 15.18
C ILE A 183 19.11 12.10 16.20
N VAL A 184 18.83 10.88 15.76
CA VAL A 184 18.87 9.68 16.60
C VAL A 184 20.31 9.18 16.76
N ASP A 185 21.01 9.00 15.64
CA ASP A 185 22.42 8.61 15.60
C ASP A 185 23.09 9.07 14.30
N ALA A 186 23.83 10.19 14.37
CA ALA A 186 24.54 10.76 13.23
C ALA A 186 25.56 9.80 12.62
N SER A 187 26.25 9.01 13.45
CA SER A 187 27.29 8.09 12.96
C SER A 187 26.71 6.94 12.16
N LYS A 188 25.60 6.34 12.62
CA LYS A 188 24.88 5.28 11.89
C LYS A 188 24.22 5.84 10.63
N ALA A 189 23.71 7.07 10.66
CA ALA A 189 23.17 7.74 9.49
C ALA A 189 24.25 7.97 8.40
N ASP A 190 25.44 8.46 8.77
CA ASP A 190 26.56 8.66 7.83
C ASP A 190 27.05 7.35 7.21
N ILE A 191 27.12 6.29 8.02
CA ILE A 191 27.47 4.94 7.54
C ILE A 191 26.41 4.44 6.55
N HIS A 192 25.12 4.62 6.86
CA HIS A 192 24.04 4.24 5.96
C HIS A 192 24.12 4.98 4.62
N ILE A 193 24.27 6.31 4.65
CA ILE A 193 24.41 7.13 3.43
C ILE A 193 25.62 6.67 2.61
N SER A 194 26.74 6.39 3.26
CA SER A 194 27.96 5.90 2.59
C SER A 194 27.73 4.54 1.93
N ASN A 195 27.03 3.63 2.60
CA ASN A 195 26.70 2.31 2.06
C ASN A 195 25.79 2.44 0.82
N VAL A 196 24.77 3.29 0.89
CA VAL A 196 23.88 3.59 -0.25
C VAL A 196 24.65 4.17 -1.43
N GLU A 197 25.56 5.11 -1.19
CA GLU A 197 26.41 5.68 -2.24
C GLU A 197 27.30 4.62 -2.92
N GLN A 198 27.88 3.71 -2.13
CA GLN A 198 28.67 2.60 -2.67
C GLN A 198 27.81 1.62 -3.48
N GLU A 199 26.61 1.27 -3.01
CA GLU A 199 25.67 0.40 -3.72
C GLU A 199 25.28 1.00 -5.08
N ILE A 200 24.93 2.29 -5.11
CA ILE A 200 24.61 3.02 -6.34
C ILE A 200 25.81 3.01 -7.30
N LEU A 201 27.03 3.25 -6.81
CA LEU A 201 28.23 3.20 -7.63
C LEU A 201 28.47 1.81 -8.23
N GLN A 202 28.32 0.75 -7.43
CA GLN A 202 28.44 -0.63 -7.91
C GLN A 202 27.42 -0.94 -9.00
N HIS A 203 26.18 -0.49 -8.82
CA HIS A 203 25.15 -0.63 -9.83
C HIS A 203 25.49 0.08 -11.14
N LYS A 204 25.99 1.32 -11.08
CA LYS A 204 26.46 2.06 -12.27
C LYS A 204 27.57 1.33 -13.01
N LEU A 205 28.54 0.78 -12.28
CA LEU A 205 29.66 0.02 -12.86
C LEU A 205 29.19 -1.30 -13.49
N SER A 206 28.20 -1.96 -12.89
CA SER A 206 27.67 -3.23 -13.38
C SER A 206 26.77 -3.07 -14.61
N GLY A 207 26.09 -1.92 -14.76
CA GLY A 207 25.08 -1.71 -15.80
C GLY A 207 23.81 -2.56 -15.62
N ASN A 208 23.63 -3.21 -14.48
CA ASN A 208 22.58 -4.22 -14.26
C ASN A 208 21.23 -3.65 -13.77
N LEU A 209 21.11 -2.34 -13.56
CA LEU A 209 19.86 -1.73 -13.09
C LEU A 209 18.98 -1.25 -14.25
N PRO A 210 17.65 -1.39 -14.13
CA PRO A 210 16.70 -0.66 -14.96
C PRO A 210 17.03 0.86 -14.99
N PRO A 211 16.99 1.52 -16.16
CA PRO A 211 17.32 2.94 -16.26
C PRO A 211 16.50 3.84 -15.34
N GLY A 212 15.19 3.57 -15.21
CA GLY A 212 14.32 4.33 -14.32
C GLY A 212 14.64 4.15 -12.84
N LEU A 213 15.11 2.97 -12.43
CA LEU A 213 15.53 2.72 -11.05
C LEU A 213 16.85 3.42 -10.72
N LEU A 214 17.79 3.44 -11.66
CA LEU A 214 19.04 4.17 -11.48
C LEU A 214 18.79 5.68 -11.28
N GLU A 215 17.93 6.27 -12.09
CA GLU A 215 17.57 7.69 -11.95
C GLU A 215 16.89 7.98 -10.61
N GLN A 216 16.01 7.09 -10.12
CA GLN A 216 15.43 7.23 -8.79
C GLN A 216 16.50 7.25 -7.70
N TYR A 217 17.48 6.36 -7.75
CA TYR A 217 18.58 6.35 -6.80
C TYR A 217 19.45 7.62 -6.87
N GLU A 218 19.67 8.16 -8.06
CA GLU A 218 20.37 9.42 -8.26
C GLU A 218 19.61 10.63 -7.68
N LEU A 219 18.28 10.54 -7.56
CA LEU A 219 17.44 11.54 -6.90
C LEU A 219 17.35 11.32 -5.38
N GLN A 220 17.26 10.07 -4.92
CA GLN A 220 17.12 9.74 -3.50
C GLN A 220 18.41 10.00 -2.71
N LEU A 221 19.60 9.75 -3.28
CA LEU A 221 20.86 9.94 -2.55
C LEU A 221 21.07 11.40 -2.11
N PRO A 222 20.90 12.43 -2.97
CA PRO A 222 20.90 13.82 -2.53
C PRO A 222 19.83 14.12 -1.49
N ALA A 223 18.62 13.57 -1.65
CA ALA A 223 17.53 13.75 -0.69
C ALA A 223 17.83 13.12 0.68
N LEU A 224 18.58 12.01 0.74
CA LEU A 224 19.07 11.42 1.98
C LEU A 224 20.12 12.30 2.66
N LYS A 225 20.99 12.92 1.87
CA LYS A 225 22.06 13.84 2.33
C LYS A 225 21.54 15.21 2.75
N ASP A 226 20.32 15.56 2.34
CA ASP A 226 19.70 16.84 2.69
C ASP A 226 19.18 16.81 4.14
N GLU A 227 19.70 17.71 4.96
CA GLU A 227 19.31 17.86 6.37
C GLU A 227 17.89 18.43 6.53
N GLU A 228 17.35 19.10 5.50
CA GLU A 228 15.97 19.60 5.50
C GLU A 228 14.96 18.52 5.08
N ASN A 229 15.42 17.38 4.56
CA ASN A 229 14.57 16.30 4.07
C ASN A 229 14.51 15.12 5.06
N PRO A 230 13.41 14.94 5.81
CA PRO A 230 13.29 13.93 6.84
C PRO A 230 13.24 12.51 6.26
N ASP A 231 14.12 11.63 6.72
CA ASP A 231 14.20 10.22 6.33
C ASP A 231 13.61 9.27 7.39
N GLY A 232 13.15 9.80 8.52
CA GLY A 232 12.40 9.08 9.54
C GLY A 232 11.10 9.78 9.95
N GLU A 233 10.16 9.01 10.46
CA GLU A 233 8.95 9.48 11.13
C GLU A 233 8.81 8.78 12.48
N LEU A 234 8.44 9.54 13.52
CA LEU A 234 8.02 9.02 14.82
C LEU A 234 6.52 9.29 14.99
N PHE A 235 5.74 8.22 14.94
CA PHE A 235 4.30 8.26 15.14
C PHE A 235 3.96 7.75 16.55
N LEU A 236 3.17 8.53 17.29
CA LEU A 236 2.72 8.16 18.63
C LEU A 236 1.28 7.66 18.58
N PHE A 237 1.09 6.42 19.03
CA PHE A 237 -0.22 5.82 19.20
C PHE A 237 -0.56 5.71 20.69
N PRO A 238 -1.63 6.38 21.18
CA PRO A 238 -2.05 6.36 22.58
C PRO A 238 -2.80 5.07 22.91
N GLY A 239 -2.07 3.96 22.87
CA GLY A 239 -2.51 2.63 23.27
C GLY A 239 -1.47 1.58 22.95
N HIS A 240 -1.83 0.33 23.18
CA HIS A 240 -1.06 -0.82 22.80
C HIS A 240 -1.22 -1.09 21.30
N TYR A 241 -0.18 -0.83 20.51
CA TYR A 241 -0.16 -1.11 19.09
C TYR A 241 1.04 -1.99 18.74
N SER A 242 0.75 -3.27 18.66
CA SER A 242 1.72 -4.30 18.33
C SER A 242 0.97 -5.50 17.80
N LEU A 243 1.48 -6.06 16.71
CA LEU A 243 0.96 -7.29 16.11
C LEU A 243 1.47 -8.54 16.85
N ARG A 244 2.34 -8.37 17.85
CA ARG A 244 3.16 -9.45 18.43
C ARG A 244 2.78 -9.83 19.87
N ASN A 245 2.11 -8.94 20.61
CA ASN A 245 1.68 -9.15 21.99
C ASN A 245 0.28 -8.60 22.25
N GLN A 246 -0.32 -9.01 23.37
CA GLN A 246 -1.62 -8.53 23.82
C GLN A 246 -1.43 -7.64 25.05
N PRO A 247 -2.22 -6.55 25.17
CA PRO A 247 -2.16 -5.71 26.35
C PRO A 247 -2.57 -6.50 27.59
N ALA A 248 -1.87 -6.27 28.70
CA ALA A 248 -2.28 -6.84 29.98
C ALA A 248 -3.58 -6.18 30.47
N VAL A 249 -4.45 -6.97 31.08
CA VAL A 249 -5.74 -6.48 31.60
C VAL A 249 -5.51 -5.39 32.63
N GLY A 250 -6.21 -4.25 32.46
CA GLY A 250 -6.14 -3.11 33.38
C GLY A 250 -4.87 -2.26 33.24
N LYS A 251 -4.02 -2.52 32.24
CA LYS A 251 -2.87 -1.68 31.90
C LYS A 251 -3.19 -0.77 30.72
N ILE A 252 -2.46 0.35 30.66
CA ILE A 252 -2.54 1.34 29.59
C ILE A 252 -1.15 1.57 29.02
N TYR A 253 -1.08 1.87 27.72
CA TYR A 253 0.18 1.87 26.98
C TYR A 253 0.30 3.10 26.08
N LEU A 254 1.55 3.44 25.74
CA LEU A 254 1.90 4.35 24.66
C LEU A 254 2.83 3.61 23.71
N THR A 255 2.50 3.60 22.42
CA THR A 255 3.35 3.01 21.40
C THR A 255 4.02 4.10 20.58
N LEU A 256 5.35 4.04 20.50
CA LEU A 256 6.13 4.75 19.49
C LEU A 256 6.27 3.86 18.26
N VAL A 257 6.00 4.42 17.09
CA VAL A 257 6.12 3.73 15.80
C VAL A 257 7.13 4.52 14.96
N PRO A 258 8.42 4.13 15.00
CA PRO A 258 9.41 4.63 14.05
C PRO A 258 9.11 4.08 12.66
N ILE A 259 9.13 4.97 11.66
CA ILE A 259 8.83 4.67 10.26
C ILE A 259 9.96 5.21 9.38
N LEU A 260 10.44 4.41 8.45
CA LEU A 260 11.43 4.81 7.44
C LEU A 260 10.73 5.40 6.21
N ASN A 261 10.99 6.67 5.91
CA ASN A 261 10.31 7.40 4.83
C ASN A 261 10.97 7.25 3.45
N HIS A 262 12.28 6.97 3.42
CA HIS A 262 13.05 6.85 2.19
C HIS A 262 13.72 5.47 2.07
N PRO A 263 12.93 4.40 1.93
CA PRO A 263 13.48 3.06 1.70
C PRO A 263 14.26 3.01 0.39
N MET A 264 15.46 2.44 0.43
CA MET A 264 16.26 2.16 -0.77
C MET A 264 15.92 0.80 -1.39
N PHE A 265 15.33 -0.13 -0.62
CA PHE A 265 14.94 -1.44 -1.14
C PHE A 265 13.78 -1.35 -2.14
N ARG A 266 13.71 -2.33 -3.04
CA ARG A 266 12.61 -2.51 -4.01
C ARG A 266 12.10 -3.94 -3.95
N GLY A 267 10.78 -4.08 -3.92
CA GLY A 267 10.09 -5.37 -3.99
C GLY A 267 9.38 -5.56 -5.33
N THR A 268 8.66 -6.67 -5.43
CA THR A 268 7.82 -7.00 -6.59
C THR A 268 6.43 -7.48 -6.15
N ALA A 269 5.43 -7.24 -6.99
CA ALA A 269 4.04 -7.65 -6.83
C ALA A 269 3.57 -8.34 -8.11
N HIS A 270 3.97 -9.61 -8.25
CA HIS A 270 3.63 -10.46 -9.39
C HIS A 270 2.68 -11.58 -9.01
N SER A 271 1.80 -11.90 -9.95
CA SER A 271 0.89 -13.02 -9.90
C SER A 271 1.69 -14.31 -9.93
N LYS A 272 1.49 -15.18 -8.94
CA LYS A 272 2.10 -16.52 -8.88
C LYS A 272 1.18 -17.62 -9.39
N SER A 273 -0.07 -17.28 -9.70
CA SER A 273 -1.09 -18.21 -10.17
C SER A 273 -2.14 -17.47 -10.97
N SER A 274 -2.73 -18.15 -11.96
CA SER A 274 -3.97 -17.73 -12.62
C SER A 274 -5.22 -18.10 -11.80
N ASN A 275 -5.05 -18.88 -10.72
CA ASN A 275 -6.13 -19.16 -9.76
C ASN A 275 -6.28 -17.99 -8.77
N ARG A 276 -7.51 -17.46 -8.71
CA ARG A 276 -7.88 -16.18 -8.08
C ARG A 276 -7.98 -16.24 -6.55
N THR A 277 -7.87 -17.42 -5.94
CA THR A 277 -8.11 -17.65 -4.51
C THR A 277 -6.86 -17.93 -3.67
N GLU A 278 -5.66 -17.96 -4.25
CA GLU A 278 -4.38 -18.16 -3.57
C GLU A 278 -3.58 -16.84 -3.51
N PRO A 279 -2.80 -16.52 -2.45
CA PRO A 279 -2.14 -17.42 -1.50
C PRO A 279 -2.49 -17.22 0.00
N LEU A 280 -3.65 -16.64 0.33
CA LEU A 280 -3.96 -16.17 1.70
C LEU A 280 -4.54 -17.24 2.66
N ALA A 281 -4.35 -18.53 2.38
CA ALA A 281 -5.02 -19.60 3.15
C ALA A 281 -4.12 -20.45 4.08
N SER A 282 -2.78 -20.33 4.07
CA SER A 282 -1.93 -21.38 4.64
C SER A 282 -1.06 -21.09 5.87
N ASP A 283 -0.80 -19.86 6.30
CA ASP A 283 0.36 -19.65 7.21
C ASP A 283 0.08 -18.71 8.38
N LEU A 284 -0.35 -19.25 9.54
CA LEU A 284 -0.18 -18.57 10.84
C LEU A 284 -0.01 -19.58 12.00
N GLY A 285 1.16 -19.52 12.64
CA GLY A 285 1.53 -20.24 13.87
C GLY A 285 1.39 -19.37 15.14
N LYS A 286 2.20 -19.62 16.17
CA LYS A 286 2.06 -19.07 17.54
C LYS A 286 3.33 -18.31 17.99
N GLU A 287 3.22 -17.13 18.64
CA GLU A 287 4.38 -16.29 19.10
C GLU A 287 4.00 -15.18 20.13
N ILE A 288 4.90 -14.33 20.70
CA ILE A 288 5.91 -14.45 21.82
C ILE A 288 6.73 -13.11 22.08
N GLU A 289 6.74 -12.07 21.21
CA GLU A 289 7.86 -11.08 21.14
C GLU A 289 7.72 -9.65 21.73
N PRO A 290 8.86 -8.91 22.00
CA PRO A 290 10.29 -9.28 21.80
C PRO A 290 10.91 -10.11 22.95
N GLY A 291 10.20 -10.25 24.07
CA GLY A 291 10.69 -11.00 25.24
C GLY A 291 11.81 -10.30 26.03
N GLU A 292 12.15 -10.85 27.19
CA GLU A 292 13.09 -10.24 28.15
C GLU A 292 14.58 -10.33 27.74
N ALA A 293 14.90 -10.91 26.58
CA ALA A 293 16.26 -11.26 26.18
C ALA A 293 16.98 -10.19 25.33
N VAL A 294 16.27 -9.18 24.79
CA VAL A 294 16.85 -8.12 23.96
C VAL A 294 17.38 -7.01 24.86
N GLN A 295 18.71 -6.85 24.97
CA GLN A 295 19.33 -5.90 25.91
C GLN A 295 20.48 -5.07 25.31
N SER A 296 21.03 -5.42 24.15
CA SER A 296 22.13 -4.69 23.49
C SER A 296 21.74 -4.09 22.13
N ASP A 297 22.51 -3.11 21.65
CA ASP A 297 22.35 -2.49 20.31
C ASP A 297 22.36 -3.52 19.17
N ALA A 298 23.18 -4.57 19.29
CA ALA A 298 23.22 -5.65 18.30
C ALA A 298 21.92 -6.47 18.31
N ASP A 299 21.36 -6.73 19.50
CA ASP A 299 20.08 -7.43 19.63
C ASP A 299 18.92 -6.58 19.08
N ILE A 300 18.98 -5.26 19.27
CA ILE A 300 18.00 -4.31 18.73
C ILE A 300 18.10 -4.25 17.20
N GLU A 301 19.30 -4.24 16.64
CA GLU A 301 19.51 -4.24 15.18
C GLU A 301 19.01 -5.54 14.54
N ASP A 302 19.31 -6.70 15.13
CA ASP A 302 18.81 -7.99 14.66
C ASP A 302 17.29 -8.10 14.81
N PHE A 303 16.71 -7.59 15.89
CA PHE A 303 15.26 -7.52 16.07
C PHE A 303 14.58 -6.64 15.00
N ILE A 304 15.13 -5.44 14.71
CA ILE A 304 14.60 -4.54 13.67
C ILE A 304 14.69 -5.18 12.28
N LYS A 305 15.75 -5.92 11.98
CA LYS A 305 15.93 -6.62 10.69
C LYS A 305 14.96 -7.79 10.52
N GLN A 306 14.66 -8.50 11.60
CA GLN A 306 13.81 -9.69 11.56
C GLN A 306 12.32 -9.36 11.61
N HIS A 307 11.93 -8.19 12.15
CA HIS A 307 10.52 -7.87 12.42
C HIS A 307 10.03 -6.49 11.91
N PRO A 308 10.48 -5.98 10.74
CA PRO A 308 9.84 -4.83 10.14
C PRO A 308 8.44 -5.22 9.64
N PHE A 309 7.47 -4.32 9.77
CA PHE A 309 6.17 -4.48 9.13
C PHE A 309 5.91 -3.33 8.14
N SER A 310 5.13 -3.63 7.11
CA SER A 310 4.65 -2.62 6.18
C SER A 310 3.80 -1.60 6.92
N ALA A 311 4.05 -0.31 6.69
CA ALA A 311 3.13 0.74 7.13
C ALA A 311 1.85 0.80 6.28
N TYR A 312 1.65 -0.16 5.37
CA TYR A 312 0.57 -0.25 4.41
C TYR A 312 0.55 0.91 3.41
N HIS A 313 1.74 1.42 3.09
CA HIS A 313 1.95 2.54 2.17
C HIS A 313 2.49 2.08 0.82
N THR A 314 2.31 0.81 0.44
CA THR A 314 2.92 0.27 -0.78
C THR A 314 2.56 1.08 -2.04
N VAL A 315 3.57 1.43 -2.84
CA VAL A 315 3.47 2.16 -4.12
C VAL A 315 4.39 1.57 -5.20
N GLY A 316 4.31 2.10 -6.43
CA GLY A 316 5.32 1.93 -7.48
C GLY A 316 5.14 0.77 -8.45
N THR A 317 4.22 -0.16 -8.18
CA THR A 317 4.05 -1.38 -8.99
C THR A 317 3.46 -1.16 -10.38
N CYS A 318 2.90 0.03 -10.65
CA CYS A 318 2.49 0.48 -11.97
C CYS A 318 3.12 1.85 -12.29
N SER A 319 4.40 2.02 -11.98
CA SER A 319 5.13 3.30 -12.03
C SER A 319 4.84 4.17 -13.25
N MET A 320 4.49 5.43 -13.00
CA MET A 320 4.34 6.48 -14.00
C MET A 320 5.72 7.00 -14.44
N LEU A 321 6.27 6.38 -15.48
CA LEU A 321 7.57 6.69 -16.06
C LEU A 321 7.49 6.55 -17.60
N PRO A 322 8.45 7.14 -18.35
CA PRO A 322 8.65 6.82 -19.76
C PRO A 322 8.86 5.31 -19.98
N LEU A 323 8.42 4.79 -21.12
CA LEU A 323 8.48 3.36 -21.44
C LEU A 323 9.94 2.86 -21.48
N GLU A 324 10.86 3.66 -22.03
CA GLU A 324 12.30 3.37 -22.07
C GLU A 324 12.95 3.32 -20.69
N LYS A 325 12.27 3.87 -19.68
CA LYS A 325 12.64 3.79 -18.26
C LYS A 325 11.89 2.67 -17.52
N GLN A 326 11.25 1.77 -18.27
CA GLN A 326 10.40 0.67 -17.78
C GLN A 326 9.15 1.15 -17.03
N GLY A 327 8.59 2.29 -17.43
CA GLY A 327 7.29 2.72 -16.92
C GLY A 327 6.12 1.86 -17.37
N VAL A 328 5.03 1.90 -16.61
CA VAL A 328 3.79 1.18 -16.88
C VAL A 328 2.72 2.12 -17.42
N VAL A 329 2.62 3.33 -16.87
CA VAL A 329 1.69 4.36 -17.34
C VAL A 329 2.42 5.63 -17.79
N ASP A 330 1.80 6.35 -18.73
CA ASP A 330 2.26 7.67 -19.17
C ASP A 330 1.80 8.80 -18.23
N HIS A 331 2.15 10.05 -18.56
CA HIS A 331 1.77 11.24 -17.78
C HIS A 331 0.26 11.56 -17.81
N ASN A 332 -0.51 10.89 -18.68
CA ASN A 332 -1.97 10.93 -18.71
C ASN A 332 -2.57 9.70 -18.02
N LEU A 333 -1.77 8.92 -17.30
CA LEU A 333 -2.18 7.74 -16.54
C LEU A 333 -2.59 6.54 -17.44
N LYS A 334 -2.38 6.60 -18.76
CA LYS A 334 -2.70 5.51 -19.69
C LYS A 334 -1.62 4.44 -19.63
N VAL A 335 -2.04 3.17 -19.59
CA VAL A 335 -1.13 2.02 -19.65
C VAL A 335 -0.45 2.00 -21.01
N HIS A 336 0.88 1.97 -21.04
CA HIS A 336 1.65 1.91 -22.28
C HIS A 336 1.20 0.73 -23.15
N GLY A 337 1.01 0.98 -24.45
CA GLY A 337 0.49 -0.02 -25.40
C GLY A 337 -1.03 -0.18 -25.40
N THR A 338 -1.77 0.59 -24.61
CA THR A 338 -3.25 0.60 -24.62
C THR A 338 -3.81 1.96 -25.04
N GLU A 339 -5.01 1.96 -25.63
CA GLU A 339 -5.67 3.20 -26.06
C GLU A 339 -6.53 3.82 -24.94
N ASN A 340 -7.14 2.98 -24.10
CA ASN A 340 -8.25 3.39 -23.23
C ASN A 340 -8.23 2.76 -21.83
N LEU A 341 -7.10 2.22 -21.39
CA LEU A 341 -6.93 1.68 -20.03
C LEU A 341 -6.00 2.60 -19.23
N ARG A 342 -6.47 3.05 -18.06
CA ARG A 342 -5.68 3.85 -17.12
C ARG A 342 -5.51 3.14 -15.80
N VAL A 343 -4.40 3.43 -15.11
CA VAL A 343 -4.23 3.09 -13.68
C VAL A 343 -4.34 4.39 -12.88
N VAL A 344 -5.27 4.43 -11.93
CA VAL A 344 -5.56 5.60 -11.10
C VAL A 344 -5.60 5.14 -9.65
N ASP A 345 -4.43 4.92 -9.08
CA ASP A 345 -4.23 4.65 -7.66
C ASP A 345 -2.75 4.87 -7.30
N VAL A 346 -2.36 4.59 -6.06
CA VAL A 346 -1.00 4.83 -5.55
C VAL A 346 0.09 3.95 -6.20
N SER A 347 -0.27 2.91 -6.96
CA SER A 347 0.70 2.08 -7.71
C SER A 347 1.50 2.88 -8.73
N ILE A 348 0.97 4.03 -9.19
CA ILE A 348 1.61 4.85 -10.22
C ILE A 348 2.76 5.71 -9.68
N ILE A 349 2.88 5.87 -8.36
CA ILE A 349 3.87 6.75 -7.74
C ILE A 349 5.27 6.16 -7.98
N PRO A 350 6.13 6.78 -8.80
CA PRO A 350 7.40 6.17 -9.21
C PRO A 350 8.45 6.19 -8.08
N LEU A 351 8.35 7.15 -7.17
CA LEU A 351 9.25 7.33 -6.04
C LEU A 351 8.46 7.63 -4.78
N HIS A 352 8.72 6.87 -3.71
CA HIS A 352 7.99 7.02 -2.46
C HIS A 352 8.15 8.44 -1.86
N ILE A 353 7.08 8.93 -1.27
CA ILE A 353 7.00 10.24 -0.62
C ILE A 353 7.14 10.10 0.90
N ALA A 354 7.71 11.09 1.59
CA ALA A 354 7.78 11.14 3.05
C ALA A 354 6.42 11.57 3.65
N ALA A 355 5.38 10.77 3.44
CA ALA A 355 4.03 11.01 3.95
C ALA A 355 3.19 9.73 3.95
N HIS A 356 2.09 9.75 4.72
CA HIS A 356 1.05 8.74 4.62
C HIS A 356 0.31 8.88 3.29
N THR A 357 0.07 7.77 2.60
CA THR A 357 -0.30 7.80 1.17
C THR A 357 -1.77 8.12 0.89
N GLN A 358 -2.64 8.20 1.91
CA GLN A 358 -4.06 8.46 1.73
C GLN A 358 -4.34 9.80 1.02
N ALA A 359 -3.73 10.90 1.47
CA ALA A 359 -3.94 12.23 0.89
C ALA A 359 -3.44 12.28 -0.57
N THR A 360 -2.37 11.55 -0.87
CA THR A 360 -1.83 11.40 -2.21
C THR A 360 -2.75 10.59 -3.10
N ALA A 361 -3.36 9.52 -2.59
CA ALA A 361 -4.36 8.73 -3.31
C ALA A 361 -5.55 9.62 -3.74
N TYR A 362 -6.05 10.48 -2.84
CA TYR A 362 -7.08 11.47 -3.17
C TYR A 362 -6.61 12.45 -4.24
N SER A 363 -5.40 13.00 -4.09
CA SER A 363 -4.82 13.94 -5.06
C SER A 363 -4.68 13.32 -6.46
N ILE A 364 -4.26 12.05 -6.54
CA ILE A 364 -4.20 11.28 -7.79
C ILE A 364 -5.60 11.13 -8.39
N GLY A 365 -6.59 10.74 -7.57
CA GLY A 365 -7.97 10.59 -8.02
C GLY A 365 -8.57 11.88 -8.60
N GLU A 366 -8.39 13.01 -7.90
CA GLU A 366 -8.85 14.32 -8.38
C GLU A 366 -8.12 14.74 -9.67
N LYS A 367 -6.80 14.60 -9.70
CA LYS A 367 -6.01 14.95 -10.89
C LYS A 367 -6.40 14.08 -12.10
N ALA A 368 -6.63 12.79 -11.89
CA ALA A 368 -7.09 11.87 -12.92
C ALA A 368 -8.47 12.27 -13.44
N ALA A 369 -9.39 12.66 -12.55
CA ALA A 369 -10.71 13.14 -12.94
C ALA A 369 -10.62 14.37 -13.85
N ASP A 370 -9.69 15.29 -13.60
CA ASP A 370 -9.46 16.46 -14.45
C ASP A 370 -8.85 16.09 -15.80
N ILE A 371 -7.85 15.19 -15.83
CA ILE A 371 -7.26 14.67 -17.07
C ILE A 371 -8.36 14.04 -17.93
N ILE A 372 -9.12 13.11 -17.36
CA ILE A 372 -10.19 12.38 -18.08
C ILE A 372 -11.28 13.34 -18.58
N LYS A 373 -11.71 14.32 -17.78
CA LYS A 373 -12.69 15.33 -18.22
C LYS A 373 -12.17 16.17 -19.39
N SER A 374 -10.87 16.44 -19.46
CA SER A 374 -10.29 17.25 -20.54
C SER A 374 -10.21 16.52 -21.88
N GLU A 375 -10.28 15.19 -21.87
CA GLU A 375 -10.27 14.32 -23.06
C GLU A 375 -11.69 13.92 -23.54
N MET A 376 -12.75 14.30 -22.80
CA MET A 376 -14.16 14.04 -23.14
C MET A 376 -14.84 15.24 -23.80
#